data_AF-A0A7T4QZS9-F1
#
_entry.id   AF-A0A7T4QZS9-F1
#
_cell.length_a   1.000
_cell.length_b   1.000
_cell.length_c   1.000
_cell.angle_alpha   90.00
_cell.angle_beta   90.00
_cell.angle_gamma   90.00
#
_symmetry.space_group_name_H-M   'P 1'
#
loop_
_entity.id
_entity.type
_entity.pdbx_description
1 polymer ?
#
loop_
_entity_poly.entity_id
_entity_poly.type
_entity_poly.pdbx_seq_one_letter_code
_entity_poly.pdbx_strand_id
1 'polypeptide(L)'
;MDNRQHESRPHALRAVALQWLGDTLDRYLARLQDNFNRRAQSAASPAEKDDLLSHRQLIALGKETAHKAFFTHILHSFDHAIPYSPAGSSPLDRLYQHCQTAESDESARLQLAQLCRSLTPTSILAGFQHLAEPLRLSQHRNQALNLFQILVVRNLGQLYTLLDTALKEGQQVNQLREWIAHIEHQLHHDSLSAQERALNEARLQRLKSRLSGKLQSVVAVDDDDLLAEVGAIFELRHLAEEHQRRSAPDDLRSTLNRLRKVVTQAALKDREGFLNPLHPVRQISRQIIAATAQWEHADPDSQQQFATALKLFCGQLEQNMDAHDALAEPISGIDRHCRHMLQLARLDRRRLRQQASGKRRVADLRREVHAIIDDKTQHASLPASIDNMLHGPLTSILLYHWLRHGSNSGAMRRNLQLVDDILWYIKPHHQWQELRRAKDMAVSIEQRLHEGLERINYNPTAAQAMIDELHQLRIAASSQSRLLSQRSPY
;
A
#
# COMPACT_ATOMS: atom_id res chain seq x y z
N MET A 1 -44.24 25.42 -8.21
CA MET A 1 -43.99 24.01 -7.84
C MET A 1 -42.49 23.81 -7.85
N ASP A 2 -41.83 24.12 -6.74
CA ASP A 2 -40.38 24.06 -6.60
C ASP A 2 -40.04 22.72 -5.93
N ASN A 3 -39.88 21.68 -6.75
CA ASN A 3 -39.63 20.31 -6.32
C ASN A 3 -38.13 20.11 -6.03
N ARG A 4 -37.54 21.00 -5.21
CA ARG A 4 -36.26 20.69 -4.57
C ARG A 4 -36.57 19.69 -3.48
N GLN A 5 -36.36 18.41 -3.80
CA GLN A 5 -36.41 17.33 -2.84
C GLN A 5 -35.61 17.77 -1.61
N HIS A 6 -36.32 18.07 -0.52
CA HIS A 6 -35.69 18.31 0.76
C HIS A 6 -34.93 17.04 1.13
N GLU A 7 -33.59 17.12 1.19
CA GLU A 7 -32.80 16.02 1.76
C GLU A 7 -33.38 15.66 3.13
N SER A 8 -33.87 14.43 3.24
CA SER A 8 -34.39 13.92 4.50
C SER A 8 -33.26 13.93 5.55
N ARG A 9 -33.54 14.33 6.79
CA ARG A 9 -32.53 14.34 7.87
C ARG A 9 -31.73 13.02 8.00
N PRO A 10 -32.34 11.83 7.81
CA PRO A 10 -31.59 10.57 7.75
C PRO A 10 -30.53 10.54 6.65
N HIS A 11 -30.80 11.10 5.48
CA HIS A 11 -29.87 11.16 4.35
C HIS A 11 -28.63 12.00 4.68
N ALA A 12 -28.83 13.22 5.20
CA ALA A 12 -27.75 14.12 5.57
C ALA A 12 -26.83 13.50 6.65
N LEU A 13 -27.41 12.88 7.68
CA LEU A 13 -26.62 12.20 8.72
C LEU A 13 -25.89 10.96 8.21
N ARG A 14 -26.49 10.22 7.25
CA ARG A 14 -25.81 9.11 6.56
C ARG A 14 -24.59 9.61 5.79
N ALA A 15 -24.70 10.71 5.07
CA ALA A 15 -23.60 11.29 4.31
C ALA A 15 -22.40 11.67 5.21
N VAL A 16 -22.67 12.41 6.30
CA VAL A 16 -21.64 12.78 7.29
C VAL A 16 -20.96 11.54 7.88
N ALA A 17 -21.74 10.51 8.23
CA ALA A 17 -21.20 9.27 8.77
C ALA A 17 -20.30 8.53 7.77
N LEU A 18 -20.72 8.44 6.50
CA LEU A 18 -19.96 7.77 5.44
C LEU A 18 -18.65 8.51 5.13
N GLN A 19 -18.67 9.84 5.08
CA GLN A 19 -17.48 10.66 4.87
C GLN A 19 -16.46 10.45 6.00
N TRP A 20 -16.89 10.59 7.25
CA TRP A 20 -16.00 10.39 8.41
C TRP A 20 -15.43 8.97 8.47
N LEU A 21 -16.26 7.95 8.20
CA LEU A 21 -15.81 6.55 8.15
C LEU A 21 -14.79 6.34 7.02
N GLY A 22 -14.96 7.02 5.88
CA GLY A 22 -14.07 6.93 4.73
C GLY A 22 -12.69 7.46 5.07
N ASP A 23 -12.63 8.68 5.56
CA ASP A 23 -11.38 9.33 5.97
C ASP A 23 -10.66 8.54 7.06
N THR A 24 -11.43 8.01 8.02
CA THR A 24 -10.87 7.24 9.13
C THR A 24 -10.36 5.88 8.67
N LEU A 25 -11.05 5.23 7.74
CA LEU A 25 -10.60 3.98 7.13
C LEU A 25 -9.34 4.21 6.28
N ASP A 26 -9.28 5.29 5.51
CA ASP A 26 -8.10 5.65 4.73
C ASP A 26 -6.88 5.92 5.63
N ARG A 27 -7.06 6.67 6.73
CA ARG A 27 -6.03 6.87 7.76
C ARG A 27 -5.59 5.54 8.39
N TYR A 28 -6.52 4.66 8.70
CA TYR A 28 -6.22 3.33 9.24
C TYR A 28 -5.36 2.52 8.25
N LEU A 29 -5.73 2.47 6.97
CA LEU A 29 -5.00 1.71 5.95
C LEU A 29 -3.60 2.29 5.70
N ALA A 30 -3.45 3.61 5.74
CA ALA A 30 -2.14 4.26 5.67
C ALA A 30 -1.27 3.88 6.88
N ARG A 31 -1.82 4.01 8.10
CA ARG A 31 -1.10 3.67 9.34
C ARG A 31 -0.77 2.18 9.45
N LEU A 32 -1.60 1.32 8.88
CA LEU A 32 -1.34 -0.11 8.80
C LEU A 32 -0.12 -0.36 7.91
N GLN A 33 -0.05 0.24 6.72
CA GLN A 33 1.13 0.13 5.84
C GLN A 33 2.40 0.67 6.51
N ASP A 34 2.31 1.79 7.21
CA ASP A 34 3.44 2.36 7.97
C ASP A 34 3.88 1.45 9.12
N ASN A 35 2.95 0.74 9.76
CA ASN A 35 3.28 -0.24 10.79
C ASN A 35 4.14 -1.37 10.21
N PHE A 36 3.76 -1.93 9.06
CA PHE A 36 4.56 -2.94 8.37
C PHE A 36 5.92 -2.39 7.93
N ASN A 37 5.97 -1.14 7.42
CA ASN A 37 7.22 -0.53 7.01
C ASN A 37 8.19 -0.33 8.17
N ARG A 38 7.70 0.20 9.31
CA ARG A 38 8.53 0.38 10.52
C ARG A 38 9.04 -0.94 11.07
N ARG A 39 8.20 -1.98 11.12
CA ARG A 39 8.61 -3.32 11.55
C ARG A 39 9.66 -3.93 10.61
N ALA A 40 9.56 -3.67 9.30
CA ALA A 40 10.55 -4.10 8.34
C ALA A 40 11.91 -3.39 8.53
N GLN A 41 11.90 -2.14 8.99
CA GLN A 41 13.13 -1.40 9.32
C GLN A 41 13.82 -1.96 10.58
N SER A 42 13.05 -2.46 11.55
CA SER A 42 13.54 -3.05 12.79
C SER A 42 13.60 -4.57 12.78
N ALA A 43 13.44 -5.21 11.62
CA ALA A 43 13.38 -6.68 11.51
C ALA A 43 14.75 -7.29 11.80
N ALA A 44 14.76 -8.39 12.56
CA ALA A 44 15.99 -9.05 12.98
C ALA A 44 16.64 -9.87 11.86
N SER A 45 15.83 -10.32 10.88
CA SER A 45 16.31 -11.10 9.74
C SER A 45 15.91 -10.47 8.39
N PRO A 46 16.73 -10.64 7.34
CA PRO A 46 16.39 -10.22 5.98
C PRO A 46 15.09 -10.88 5.46
N ALA A 47 14.83 -12.14 5.82
CA ALA A 47 13.64 -12.86 5.42
C ALA A 47 12.37 -12.25 6.03
N GLU A 48 12.39 -11.91 7.32
CA GLU A 48 11.29 -11.21 8.00
C GLU A 48 11.05 -9.81 7.39
N LYS A 49 12.13 -9.08 7.09
CA LYS A 49 12.04 -7.78 6.42
C LYS A 49 11.33 -7.89 5.06
N ASP A 50 11.73 -8.85 4.24
CA ASP A 50 11.16 -9.05 2.91
C ASP A 50 9.69 -9.50 2.98
N ASP A 51 9.32 -10.33 3.95
CA ASP A 51 7.93 -10.72 4.20
C ASP A 51 7.05 -9.52 4.61
N LEU A 52 7.52 -8.70 5.56
CA LEU A 52 6.81 -7.50 6.01
C LEU A 52 6.64 -6.47 4.88
N LEU A 53 7.67 -6.27 4.05
CA LEU A 53 7.58 -5.38 2.88
C LEU A 53 6.64 -5.95 1.80
N SER A 54 6.58 -7.27 1.66
CA SER A 54 5.65 -7.96 0.75
C SER A 54 4.21 -7.78 1.23
N HIS A 55 3.94 -7.98 2.52
CA HIS A 55 2.63 -7.72 3.13
C HIS A 55 2.20 -6.26 3.01
N ARG A 56 3.11 -5.29 3.20
CA ARG A 56 2.82 -3.86 2.96
C ARG A 56 2.28 -3.61 1.55
N GLN A 57 2.86 -4.26 0.54
CA GLN A 57 2.43 -4.11 -0.84
C GLN A 57 1.10 -4.80 -1.11
N LEU A 58 0.84 -5.96 -0.50
CA LEU A 58 -0.46 -6.62 -0.57
C LEU A 58 -1.57 -5.73 -0.01
N ILE A 59 -1.31 -5.04 1.11
CA ILE A 59 -2.25 -4.06 1.68
C ILE A 59 -2.49 -2.90 0.70
N ALA A 60 -1.44 -2.37 0.07
CA ALA A 60 -1.59 -1.30 -0.92
C ALA A 60 -2.44 -1.76 -2.14
N LEU A 61 -2.24 -3.00 -2.60
CA LEU A 61 -2.98 -3.59 -3.72
C LEU A 61 -4.44 -3.92 -3.36
N GLY A 62 -4.69 -4.35 -2.13
CA GLY A 62 -6.02 -4.68 -1.61
C GLY A 62 -6.80 -3.51 -1.04
N LYS A 63 -6.25 -2.29 -1.07
CA LYS A 63 -6.85 -1.11 -0.44
C LYS A 63 -8.26 -0.83 -0.95
N GLU A 64 -8.43 -0.76 -2.27
CA GLU A 64 -9.71 -0.41 -2.91
C GLU A 64 -10.78 -1.49 -2.69
N THR A 65 -10.39 -2.76 -2.79
CA THR A 65 -11.28 -3.91 -2.55
C THR A 65 -11.69 -4.02 -1.09
N ALA A 66 -10.78 -3.75 -0.16
CA ALA A 66 -11.10 -3.66 1.27
C ALA A 66 -12.07 -2.52 1.56
N HIS A 67 -11.84 -1.35 0.97
CA HIS A 67 -12.73 -0.19 1.08
C HIS A 67 -14.14 -0.53 0.62
N LYS A 68 -14.25 -1.15 -0.57
CA LYS A 68 -15.51 -1.64 -1.12
C LYS A 68 -16.24 -2.58 -0.16
N ALA A 69 -15.55 -3.64 0.27
CA ALA A 69 -16.14 -4.66 1.14
C ALA A 69 -16.64 -4.10 2.48
N PHE A 70 -15.89 -3.19 3.09
CA PHE A 70 -16.29 -2.51 4.33
C PHE A 70 -17.54 -1.65 4.12
N PHE A 71 -17.56 -0.79 3.11
CA PHE A 71 -18.68 0.11 2.87
C PHE A 71 -19.94 -0.62 2.41
N THR A 72 -19.82 -1.70 1.64
CA THR A 72 -20.97 -2.56 1.31
C THR A 72 -21.63 -3.11 2.57
N HIS A 73 -20.84 -3.55 3.56
CA HIS A 73 -21.37 -4.02 4.85
C HIS A 73 -22.07 -2.89 5.63
N ILE A 74 -21.43 -1.71 5.73
CA ILE A 74 -21.98 -0.57 6.48
C ILE A 74 -23.28 -0.07 5.85
N LEU A 75 -23.32 0.12 4.53
CA LEU A 75 -24.52 0.57 3.82
C LEU A 75 -25.66 -0.43 3.96
N HIS A 76 -25.38 -1.72 3.82
CA HIS A 76 -26.38 -2.76 4.07
C HIS A 76 -26.91 -2.69 5.52
N SER A 77 -26.03 -2.44 6.49
CA SER A 77 -26.45 -2.24 7.88
C SER A 77 -27.28 -0.98 8.08
N PHE A 78 -27.13 0.08 7.28
CA PHE A 78 -27.93 1.30 7.41
C PHE A 78 -29.40 1.04 7.09
N ASP A 79 -29.68 0.14 6.14
CA ASP A 79 -31.03 -0.13 5.63
C ASP A 79 -31.72 -1.29 6.36
N HIS A 80 -30.95 -2.26 6.86
CA HIS A 80 -31.49 -3.52 7.37
C HIS A 80 -31.21 -3.80 8.85
N ALA A 81 -30.50 -2.91 9.56
CA ALA A 81 -30.27 -3.12 10.98
C ALA A 81 -31.58 -3.09 11.77
N ILE A 82 -31.61 -3.86 12.86
CA ILE A 82 -32.62 -3.71 13.91
C ILE A 82 -32.48 -2.29 14.50
N PRO A 83 -33.58 -1.60 14.83
CA PRO A 83 -33.50 -0.28 15.44
C PRO A 83 -32.64 -0.27 16.69
N TYR A 84 -31.84 0.80 16.86
CA TYR A 84 -31.02 0.95 18.05
C TYR A 84 -31.90 1.05 19.31
N SER A 85 -31.48 0.35 20.37
CA SER A 85 -32.09 0.41 21.68
C SER A 85 -31.04 0.92 22.68
N PRO A 86 -31.33 1.98 23.44
CA PRO A 86 -30.37 2.57 24.34
C PRO A 86 -30.08 1.65 25.54
N ALA A 87 -28.80 1.54 25.90
CA ALA A 87 -28.32 0.62 26.93
C ALA A 87 -27.37 1.32 27.92
N GLY A 88 -27.79 2.47 28.45
CA GLY A 88 -27.06 3.24 29.45
C GLY A 88 -26.96 4.72 29.11
N SER A 89 -25.85 5.35 29.49
CA SER A 89 -25.56 6.78 29.24
C SER A 89 -24.35 6.96 28.33
N SER A 90 -24.34 6.29 27.18
CA SER A 90 -23.32 6.47 26.17
C SER A 90 -23.54 7.75 25.33
N PRO A 91 -22.51 8.29 24.66
CA PRO A 91 -22.69 9.38 23.71
C PRO A 91 -23.64 9.02 22.55
N LEU A 92 -23.70 7.74 22.17
CA LEU A 92 -24.62 7.24 21.15
C LEU A 92 -26.08 7.24 21.64
N ASP A 93 -26.31 6.93 22.92
CA ASP A 93 -27.66 7.05 23.52
C ASP A 93 -28.17 8.50 23.45
N ARG A 94 -27.29 9.48 23.72
CA ARG A 94 -27.65 10.91 23.60
C ARG A 94 -27.97 11.30 22.16
N LEU A 95 -27.13 10.91 21.19
CA LEU A 95 -27.40 11.14 19.77
C LEU A 95 -28.74 10.52 19.35
N TYR A 96 -29.00 9.28 19.75
CA TYR A 96 -30.26 8.60 19.48
C TYR A 96 -31.45 9.36 20.04
N GLN A 97 -31.41 9.78 21.31
CA GLN A 97 -32.48 10.57 21.91
C GLN A 97 -32.74 11.87 21.15
N HIS A 98 -31.67 12.60 20.77
CA HIS A 98 -31.83 13.81 19.97
C HIS A 98 -32.46 13.51 18.60
N CYS A 99 -32.04 12.44 17.91
CA CYS A 99 -32.66 12.00 16.65
C CYS A 99 -34.17 11.71 16.82
N GLN A 100 -34.57 11.05 17.91
CA GLN A 100 -35.99 10.77 18.17
C GLN A 100 -36.79 12.04 18.48
N THR A 101 -36.20 13.03 19.15
CA THR A 101 -36.88 14.32 19.43
C THR A 101 -36.91 15.26 18.24
N ALA A 102 -35.94 15.16 17.34
CA ALA A 102 -35.79 16.07 16.21
C ALA A 102 -36.79 15.78 15.09
N GLU A 103 -37.23 14.54 14.96
CA GLU A 103 -37.97 14.05 13.81
C GLU A 103 -39.37 13.57 14.20
N SER A 104 -40.39 14.07 13.51
CA SER A 104 -41.79 13.71 13.76
C SER A 104 -42.26 12.55 12.88
N ASP A 105 -41.65 12.35 11.72
CA ASP A 105 -41.98 11.22 10.85
C ASP A 105 -41.47 9.89 11.44
N GLU A 106 -42.34 8.88 11.47
CA GLU A 106 -42.05 7.56 12.02
C GLU A 106 -41.05 6.79 11.15
N SER A 107 -41.16 6.93 9.82
CA SER A 107 -40.24 6.30 8.86
C SER A 107 -38.83 6.88 9.00
N ALA A 108 -38.70 8.21 9.06
CA ALA A 108 -37.41 8.86 9.28
C ALA A 108 -36.81 8.54 10.67
N ARG A 109 -37.64 8.44 11.73
CA ARG A 109 -37.17 8.01 13.07
C ARG A 109 -36.63 6.57 13.07
N LEU A 110 -37.27 5.68 12.31
CA LEU A 110 -36.79 4.32 12.11
C LEU A 110 -35.41 4.33 11.42
N GLN A 111 -35.25 5.06 10.31
CA GLN A 111 -33.98 5.16 9.60
C GLN A 111 -32.85 5.73 10.47
N LEU A 112 -33.14 6.72 11.31
CA LEU A 112 -32.18 7.27 12.27
C LEU A 112 -31.81 6.27 13.36
N ALA A 113 -32.76 5.43 13.80
CA ALA A 113 -32.49 4.36 14.76
C ALA A 113 -31.60 3.27 14.13
N GLN A 114 -31.81 2.92 12.86
CA GLN A 114 -30.97 1.98 12.12
C GLN A 114 -29.56 2.54 11.88
N LEU A 115 -29.44 3.83 11.59
CA LEU A 115 -28.17 4.56 11.53
C LEU A 115 -27.44 4.51 12.89
N CYS A 116 -28.13 4.74 14.01
CA CYS A 116 -27.48 4.62 15.33
C CYS A 116 -26.99 3.18 15.58
N ARG A 117 -27.74 2.16 15.16
CA ARG A 117 -27.36 0.75 15.35
C ARG A 117 -26.10 0.38 14.56
N SER A 118 -26.05 0.79 13.30
CA SER A 118 -24.93 0.52 12.40
C SER A 118 -23.65 1.24 12.81
N LEU A 119 -23.76 2.35 13.54
CA LEU A 119 -22.61 3.09 14.09
C LEU A 119 -22.17 2.63 15.49
N THR A 120 -22.75 1.54 16.02
CA THR A 120 -22.27 0.96 17.29
C THR A 120 -20.84 0.41 17.15
N PRO A 121 -20.03 0.41 18.23
CA PRO A 121 -18.70 -0.19 18.20
C PRO A 121 -18.69 -1.62 17.67
N THR A 122 -19.71 -2.42 18.03
CA THR A 122 -19.88 -3.80 17.58
C THR A 122 -20.14 -3.91 16.07
N SER A 123 -20.99 -3.04 15.51
CA SER A 123 -21.28 -3.05 14.07
C SER A 123 -20.07 -2.59 13.25
N ILE A 124 -19.38 -1.53 13.71
CA ILE A 124 -18.14 -1.06 13.06
C ILE A 124 -17.03 -2.12 13.13
N LEU A 125 -16.93 -2.84 14.26
CA LEU A 125 -16.01 -3.98 14.40
C LEU A 125 -16.38 -5.18 13.52
N ALA A 126 -17.68 -5.46 13.30
CA ALA A 126 -18.10 -6.48 12.35
C ALA A 126 -17.61 -6.14 10.92
N GLY A 127 -17.64 -4.86 10.55
CA GLY A 127 -17.08 -4.36 9.30
C GLY A 127 -15.60 -4.73 9.09
N PHE A 128 -14.78 -4.81 10.16
CA PHE A 128 -13.38 -5.22 10.05
C PHE A 128 -13.21 -6.63 9.45
N GLN A 129 -14.17 -7.53 9.65
CA GLN A 129 -14.09 -8.88 9.10
C GLN A 129 -13.99 -8.87 7.57
N HIS A 130 -14.65 -7.90 6.92
CA HIS A 130 -14.63 -7.70 5.48
C HIS A 130 -13.33 -7.06 4.98
N LEU A 131 -12.48 -6.53 5.87
CA LEU A 131 -11.14 -6.02 5.52
C LEU A 131 -10.08 -7.12 5.50
N ALA A 132 -10.29 -8.21 6.24
CA ALA A 132 -9.23 -9.19 6.52
C ALA A 132 -8.78 -9.97 5.28
N GLU A 133 -9.72 -10.39 4.43
CA GLU A 133 -9.42 -11.15 3.22
C GLU A 133 -8.78 -10.29 2.13
N PRO A 134 -9.34 -9.13 1.73
CA PRO A 134 -8.75 -8.30 0.67
C PRO A 134 -7.34 -7.82 1.00
N LEU A 135 -7.07 -7.57 2.29
CA LEU A 135 -5.76 -7.10 2.78
C LEU A 135 -4.81 -8.24 3.15
N ARG A 136 -5.22 -9.51 3.01
CA ARG A 136 -4.43 -10.71 3.34
C ARG A 136 -3.87 -10.69 4.76
N LEU A 137 -4.72 -10.36 5.74
CA LEU A 137 -4.31 -10.15 7.13
C LEU A 137 -4.30 -11.42 7.99
N SER A 138 -4.37 -12.63 7.44
CA SER A 138 -4.50 -13.88 8.22
C SER A 138 -3.42 -14.02 9.30
N GLN A 139 -2.16 -13.77 8.96
CA GLN A 139 -1.02 -13.87 9.88
C GLN A 139 -0.85 -12.64 10.80
N HIS A 140 -1.48 -11.52 10.47
CA HIS A 140 -1.34 -10.25 11.20
C HIS A 140 -2.68 -9.71 11.75
N ARG A 141 -3.70 -10.59 11.84
CA ARG A 141 -5.08 -10.20 12.12
C ARG A 141 -5.22 -9.46 13.43
N ASN A 142 -4.60 -9.96 14.49
CA ASN A 142 -4.69 -9.36 15.82
C ASN A 142 -4.04 -7.97 15.87
N GLN A 143 -2.90 -7.80 15.20
CA GLN A 143 -2.20 -6.51 15.14
C GLN A 143 -3.01 -5.47 14.36
N ALA A 144 -3.56 -5.88 13.21
CA ALA A 144 -4.42 -5.04 12.39
C ALA A 144 -5.72 -4.68 13.12
N LEU A 145 -6.33 -5.64 13.82
CA LEU A 145 -7.54 -5.42 14.61
C LEU A 145 -7.29 -4.45 15.76
N ASN A 146 -6.18 -4.59 16.49
CA ASN A 146 -5.81 -3.67 17.57
C ASN A 146 -5.63 -2.24 17.04
N LEU A 147 -4.97 -2.08 15.89
CA LEU A 147 -4.81 -0.78 15.25
C LEU A 147 -6.17 -0.19 14.81
N PHE A 148 -7.06 -1.03 14.28
CA PHE A 148 -8.41 -0.63 13.89
C PHE A 148 -9.25 -0.19 15.11
N GLN A 149 -9.16 -0.92 16.22
CA GLN A 149 -9.81 -0.53 17.48
C GLN A 149 -9.33 0.84 17.96
N ILE A 150 -8.02 1.09 17.89
CA ILE A 150 -7.43 2.36 18.34
C ILE A 150 -7.81 3.52 17.42
N LEU A 151 -7.72 3.35 16.10
CA LEU A 151 -7.89 4.45 15.15
C LEU A 151 -9.35 4.70 14.75
N VAL A 152 -10.19 3.67 14.77
CA VAL A 152 -11.59 3.76 14.32
C VAL A 152 -12.53 3.72 15.52
N VAL A 153 -12.52 2.61 16.26
CA VAL A 153 -13.55 2.33 17.28
C VAL A 153 -13.48 3.29 18.45
N ARG A 154 -12.28 3.56 18.99
CA ARG A 154 -12.09 4.53 20.08
C ARG A 154 -12.46 5.96 19.69
N ASN A 155 -12.43 6.28 18.40
CA ASN A 155 -12.72 7.62 17.89
C ASN A 155 -14.19 7.80 17.48
N LEU A 156 -15.05 6.78 17.62
CA LEU A 156 -16.48 6.90 17.30
C LEU A 156 -17.19 8.00 18.10
N GLY A 157 -16.69 8.36 19.29
CA GLY A 157 -17.19 9.51 20.03
C GLY A 157 -17.11 10.84 19.27
N GLN A 158 -16.08 11.01 18.42
CA GLN A 158 -15.94 12.18 17.56
C GLN A 158 -17.02 12.17 16.47
N LEU A 159 -17.25 11.02 15.84
CA LEU A 159 -18.34 10.86 14.88
C LEU A 159 -19.70 11.20 15.50
N TYR A 160 -19.99 10.70 16.70
CA TYR A 160 -21.27 10.99 17.37
C TYR A 160 -21.43 12.48 17.65
N THR A 161 -20.34 13.18 18.01
CA THR A 161 -20.35 14.62 18.24
C THR A 161 -20.57 15.40 16.93
N LEU A 162 -19.96 14.96 15.83
CA LEU A 162 -20.18 15.54 14.49
C LEU A 162 -21.64 15.38 14.04
N LEU A 163 -22.20 14.18 14.19
CA LEU A 163 -23.59 13.91 13.85
C LEU A 163 -24.57 14.72 14.71
N ASP A 164 -24.28 14.85 16.01
CA ASP A 164 -25.09 15.67 16.91
C ASP A 164 -25.04 17.17 16.54
N THR A 165 -23.89 17.64 16.07
CA THR A 165 -23.72 19.02 15.60
C THR A 165 -24.51 19.24 14.31
N ALA A 166 -24.38 18.36 13.32
CA ALA A 166 -25.13 18.40 12.07
C ALA A 166 -26.65 18.35 12.31
N LEU A 167 -27.11 17.54 13.27
CA LEU A 167 -28.52 17.46 13.64
C LEU A 167 -29.04 18.79 14.24
N LYS A 168 -28.28 19.40 15.16
CA LYS A 168 -28.63 20.69 15.78
C LYS A 168 -28.64 21.83 14.78
N GLU A 169 -27.69 21.83 13.86
CA GLU A 169 -27.64 22.79 12.77
C GLU A 169 -28.87 22.69 11.86
N GLY A 170 -29.25 21.47 11.47
CA GLY A 170 -30.50 21.23 10.73
C GLY A 170 -31.76 21.66 11.49
N GLN A 171 -31.82 21.45 12.81
CA GLN A 171 -32.92 21.96 13.65
C GLN A 171 -33.00 23.49 13.65
N GLN A 172 -31.86 24.18 13.77
CA GLN A 172 -31.83 25.64 13.74
C GLN A 172 -32.25 26.21 12.38
N VAL A 173 -31.89 25.54 11.28
CA VAL A 173 -32.33 25.92 9.93
C VAL A 173 -33.85 25.74 9.79
N ASN A 174 -34.41 24.64 10.29
CA ASN A 174 -35.86 24.41 10.26
C ASN A 174 -36.63 25.40 11.15
N GLN A 175 -36.16 25.69 12.36
CA GLN A 175 -36.76 26.71 13.22
C GLN A 175 -36.75 28.11 12.57
N LEU A 176 -35.65 28.46 11.88
CA LEU A 176 -35.58 29.71 11.12
C LEU A 176 -36.59 29.73 9.96
N ARG A 177 -36.79 28.60 9.26
CA ARG A 177 -37.80 28.48 8.21
C ARG A 177 -39.23 28.59 8.76
N GLU A 178 -39.53 27.96 9.88
CA GLU A 178 -40.83 28.06 10.55
C GLU A 178 -41.12 29.50 10.99
N TRP A 179 -40.12 30.20 11.53
CA TRP A 179 -40.27 31.61 11.90
C TRP A 179 -40.47 32.51 10.67
N ILE A 180 -39.76 32.24 9.57
CA ILE A 180 -39.97 32.96 8.30
C ILE A 180 -41.40 32.74 7.80
N ALA A 181 -41.86 31.49 7.74
CA ALA A 181 -43.22 31.15 7.30
C ALA A 181 -44.29 31.78 8.20
N HIS A 182 -44.07 31.81 9.52
CA HIS A 182 -44.97 32.45 10.47
C HIS A 182 -45.09 33.96 10.24
N ILE A 183 -43.96 34.65 10.04
CA ILE A 183 -43.97 36.10 9.76
C ILE A 183 -44.56 36.41 8.39
N GLU A 184 -44.28 35.59 7.37
CA GLU A 184 -44.89 35.72 6.04
C GLU A 184 -46.40 35.54 6.10
N HIS A 185 -46.90 34.59 6.89
CA HIS A 185 -48.33 34.39 7.13
C HIS A 185 -48.98 35.58 7.85
N GLN A 186 -48.34 36.12 8.90
CA GLN A 186 -48.83 37.32 9.61
C GLN A 186 -48.91 38.54 8.67
N LEU A 187 -47.91 38.73 7.81
CA LEU A 187 -47.91 39.82 6.82
C LEU A 187 -49.03 39.69 5.77
N HIS A 188 -49.50 38.46 5.50
CA HIS A 188 -50.56 38.20 4.53
C HIS A 188 -51.98 38.32 5.10
N HIS A 189 -52.20 38.02 6.39
CA HIS A 189 -53.55 37.87 6.96
C HIS A 189 -53.94 38.91 8.03
N ASP A 190 -53.00 39.64 8.64
CA ASP A 190 -53.32 40.57 9.74
C ASP A 190 -53.50 42.02 9.28
N SER A 191 -54.44 42.73 9.94
CA SER A 191 -54.66 44.19 9.82
C SER A 191 -53.60 44.97 10.62
N LEU A 192 -52.34 44.74 10.28
CA LEU A 192 -51.18 45.38 10.93
C LEU A 192 -51.12 46.87 10.59
N SER A 193 -50.76 47.70 11.57
CA SER A 193 -50.44 49.11 11.33
C SER A 193 -49.22 49.24 10.39
N ALA A 194 -49.07 50.38 9.71
CA ALA A 194 -47.94 50.64 8.81
C ALA A 194 -46.57 50.45 9.51
N GLN A 195 -46.50 50.78 10.81
CA GLN A 195 -45.29 50.64 11.62
C GLN A 195 -44.98 49.19 11.98
N GLU A 196 -45.99 48.37 12.32
CA GLU A 196 -45.83 46.94 12.61
C GLU A 196 -45.47 46.14 11.36
N ARG A 197 -46.05 46.51 10.22
CA ARG A 197 -45.74 45.91 8.91
C ARG A 197 -44.28 46.12 8.53
N ALA A 198 -43.79 47.36 8.64
CA ALA A 198 -42.38 47.68 8.38
C ALA A 198 -41.42 46.95 9.35
N LEU A 199 -41.79 46.79 10.62
CA LEU A 199 -41.00 46.04 11.60
C LEU A 199 -40.92 44.54 11.25
N ASN A 200 -42.04 43.94 10.85
CA ASN A 200 -42.10 42.53 10.45
C ASN A 200 -41.34 42.28 9.15
N GLU A 201 -41.39 43.17 8.17
CA GLU A 201 -40.58 43.10 6.94
C GLU A 201 -39.07 43.19 7.25
N ALA A 202 -38.65 44.10 8.13
CA ALA A 202 -37.26 44.22 8.55
C ALA A 202 -36.77 43.00 9.36
N ARG A 203 -37.65 42.33 10.11
CA ARG A 203 -37.36 41.06 10.79
C ARG A 203 -37.25 39.91 9.78
N LEU A 204 -38.15 39.86 8.80
CA LEU A 204 -38.14 38.88 7.73
C LEU A 204 -36.84 38.93 6.93
N GLN A 205 -36.38 40.14 6.54
CA GLN A 205 -35.11 40.31 5.83
C GLN A 205 -33.91 39.81 6.65
N ARG A 206 -33.88 40.09 7.96
CA ARG A 206 -32.83 39.62 8.87
C ARG A 206 -32.85 38.11 9.09
N LEU A 207 -34.03 37.49 9.14
CA LEU A 207 -34.15 36.03 9.23
C LEU A 207 -33.75 35.35 7.93
N LYS A 208 -34.15 35.91 6.77
CA LYS A 208 -33.74 35.43 5.44
C LYS A 208 -32.21 35.54 5.24
N SER A 209 -31.58 36.62 5.70
CA SER A 209 -30.11 36.75 5.62
C SER A 209 -29.38 35.75 6.52
N ARG A 210 -29.89 35.51 7.73
CA ARG A 210 -29.35 34.48 8.65
C ARG A 210 -29.57 33.06 8.11
N LEU A 211 -30.74 32.80 7.52
CA LEU A 211 -31.04 31.52 6.88
C LEU A 211 -30.12 31.31 5.68
N SER A 212 -29.86 32.34 4.87
CA SER A 212 -28.90 32.28 3.75
C SER A 212 -27.48 31.97 4.24
N GLY A 213 -27.02 32.65 5.30
CA GLY A 213 -25.69 32.41 5.87
C GLY A 213 -25.55 31.04 6.55
N LYS A 214 -26.62 30.51 7.15
CA LYS A 214 -26.62 29.14 7.72
C LYS A 214 -26.82 28.04 6.68
N LEU A 215 -27.59 28.26 5.63
CA LEU A 215 -27.68 27.31 4.51
C LEU A 215 -26.32 27.14 3.82
N GLN A 216 -25.49 28.19 3.82
CA GLN A 216 -24.09 28.10 3.40
C GLN A 216 -23.18 27.34 4.38
N SER A 217 -23.58 27.19 5.65
CA SER A 217 -22.76 26.53 6.69
C SER A 217 -23.24 25.15 7.14
N VAL A 218 -24.52 24.79 6.90
CA VAL A 218 -25.18 23.62 7.51
C VAL A 218 -25.34 22.44 6.56
N VAL A 219 -25.60 22.66 5.27
CA VAL A 219 -25.63 21.59 4.27
C VAL A 219 -25.37 22.21 2.91
N ALA A 220 -24.10 22.22 2.53
CA ALA A 220 -23.68 21.96 1.18
C ALA A 220 -22.34 21.24 1.33
N VAL A 221 -22.14 20.14 0.61
CA VAL A 221 -20.76 19.75 0.33
C VAL A 221 -20.13 20.99 -0.28
N ASP A 222 -19.12 21.55 0.41
CA ASP A 222 -18.49 22.76 -0.08
C ASP A 222 -17.96 22.47 -1.49
N ASP A 223 -18.14 23.41 -2.42
CA ASP A 223 -17.55 23.24 -3.73
C ASP A 223 -16.03 23.10 -3.57
N ASP A 224 -15.45 23.72 -2.53
CA ASP A 224 -14.05 23.52 -2.13
C ASP A 224 -13.75 22.07 -1.68
N ASP A 225 -14.66 21.38 -0.98
CA ASP A 225 -14.50 19.98 -0.58
C ASP A 225 -14.61 19.03 -1.78
N LEU A 226 -15.55 19.27 -2.70
CA LEU A 226 -15.67 18.51 -3.96
C LEU A 226 -14.44 18.72 -4.84
N LEU A 227 -13.99 19.96 -4.95
CA LEU A 227 -12.78 20.32 -5.70
C LEU A 227 -11.53 19.75 -5.03
N ALA A 228 -11.47 19.69 -3.70
CA ALA A 228 -10.39 19.04 -2.97
C ALA A 228 -10.39 17.53 -3.19
N GLU A 229 -11.54 16.86 -3.23
CA GLU A 229 -11.63 15.41 -3.50
C GLU A 229 -11.27 15.08 -4.96
N VAL A 230 -11.80 15.84 -5.93
CA VAL A 230 -11.37 15.72 -7.33
C VAL A 230 -9.87 16.03 -7.43
N GLY A 231 -9.42 17.07 -6.74
CA GLY A 231 -8.01 17.39 -6.50
C GLY A 231 -7.24 16.15 -6.10
N ALA A 232 -7.57 15.51 -4.98
CA ALA A 232 -6.91 14.33 -4.44
C ALA A 232 -6.82 13.16 -5.44
N ILE A 233 -7.84 12.92 -6.27
CA ILE A 233 -7.82 11.89 -7.32
C ILE A 233 -6.72 12.19 -8.36
N PHE A 234 -6.59 13.45 -8.77
CA PHE A 234 -5.65 13.88 -9.80
C PHE A 234 -4.31 14.42 -9.23
N GLU A 235 -4.22 14.68 -7.93
CA GLU A 235 -3.04 15.08 -7.15
C GLU A 235 -2.12 13.91 -6.85
N LEU A 236 -2.59 12.67 -7.00
CA LEU A 236 -1.72 11.49 -7.12
C LEU A 236 -0.64 11.66 -8.22
N ARG A 237 -0.78 12.66 -9.09
CA ARG A 237 0.22 13.09 -10.07
C ARG A 237 1.27 14.09 -9.54
N HIS A 238 1.00 14.79 -8.44
CA HIS A 238 1.92 15.78 -7.86
C HIS A 238 2.95 15.16 -6.89
N LEU A 239 2.70 13.95 -6.36
CA LEU A 239 3.63 13.25 -5.47
C LEU A 239 4.54 12.22 -6.17
N ALA A 240 4.37 12.01 -7.47
CA ALA A 240 5.27 11.21 -8.30
C ALA A 240 5.99 12.13 -9.31
N GLU A 241 6.88 12.94 -8.76
CA GLU A 241 8.02 13.61 -9.39
C GLU A 241 7.80 14.44 -10.68
N GLU A 242 8.41 15.62 -10.68
CA GLU A 242 8.80 16.45 -11.83
C GLU A 242 9.32 15.65 -13.05
N HIS A 243 9.81 14.41 -12.86
CA HIS A 243 10.26 13.49 -13.90
C HIS A 243 9.14 12.94 -14.81
N GLN A 244 7.96 12.60 -14.27
CA GLN A 244 6.86 12.02 -15.07
C GLN A 244 6.08 13.06 -15.90
N ARG A 245 6.32 14.35 -15.67
CA ARG A 245 5.83 15.41 -16.56
C ARG A 245 6.51 15.42 -17.94
N ARG A 246 7.63 14.70 -18.12
CA ARG A 246 8.40 14.67 -19.37
C ARG A 246 8.21 13.41 -20.24
N SER A 247 7.53 12.36 -19.76
CA SER A 247 7.45 11.08 -20.48
C SER A 247 6.10 10.77 -21.12
N ALA A 248 5.01 11.30 -20.59
CA ALA A 248 3.68 11.11 -21.17
C ALA A 248 3.52 12.02 -22.42
N PRO A 249 3.10 11.47 -23.58
CA PRO A 249 2.82 12.27 -24.78
C PRO A 249 1.82 13.40 -24.49
N ASP A 250 1.97 14.55 -25.15
CA ASP A 250 1.09 15.71 -24.95
C ASP A 250 -0.38 15.38 -25.21
N ASP A 251 -0.64 14.43 -26.12
CA ASP A 251 -1.94 13.83 -26.38
C ASP A 251 -2.59 13.17 -25.15
N LEU A 252 -1.83 12.40 -24.38
CA LEU A 252 -2.33 11.78 -23.15
C LEU A 252 -2.56 12.83 -22.07
N ARG A 253 -1.66 13.82 -21.96
CA ARG A 253 -1.77 14.91 -20.98
C ARG A 253 -3.02 15.74 -21.21
N SER A 254 -3.32 16.06 -22.47
CA SER A 254 -4.54 16.81 -22.84
C SER A 254 -5.80 16.00 -22.53
N THR A 255 -5.82 14.70 -22.81
CA THR A 255 -6.95 13.80 -22.49
C THR A 255 -7.18 13.69 -20.98
N LEU A 256 -6.12 13.61 -20.16
CA LEU A 256 -6.26 13.61 -18.69
C LEU A 256 -6.77 14.94 -18.14
N ASN A 257 -6.33 16.06 -18.72
CA ASN A 257 -6.85 17.38 -18.34
C ASN A 257 -8.34 17.53 -18.71
N ARG A 258 -8.76 16.94 -19.84
CA ARG A 258 -10.17 16.85 -20.22
C ARG A 258 -10.94 15.99 -19.22
N LEU A 259 -10.46 14.78 -18.90
CA LEU A 259 -11.05 13.91 -17.89
C LEU A 259 -11.25 14.65 -16.56
N ARG A 260 -10.23 15.37 -16.07
CA ARG A 260 -10.32 16.15 -14.83
C ARG A 260 -11.49 17.14 -14.87
N LYS A 261 -11.66 17.88 -15.98
CA LYS A 261 -12.78 18.83 -16.13
C LYS A 261 -14.13 18.12 -16.09
N VAL A 262 -14.27 17.01 -16.82
CA VAL A 262 -15.52 16.25 -16.89
C VAL A 262 -15.87 15.61 -15.54
N VAL A 263 -14.88 15.07 -14.83
CA VAL A 263 -15.06 14.52 -13.48
C VAL A 263 -15.43 15.61 -12.49
N THR A 264 -14.85 16.82 -12.62
CA THR A 264 -15.24 17.98 -11.80
C THR A 264 -16.70 18.34 -12.06
N GLN A 265 -17.13 18.37 -13.33
CA GLN A 265 -18.53 18.62 -13.68
C GLN A 265 -19.46 17.54 -13.13
N ALA A 266 -19.08 16.27 -13.23
CA ALA A 266 -19.83 15.15 -12.66
C ALA A 266 -19.94 15.26 -11.13
N ALA A 267 -18.85 15.63 -10.44
CA ALA A 267 -18.83 15.83 -8.99
C ALA A 267 -19.72 17.00 -8.53
N LEU A 268 -19.72 18.12 -9.26
CA LEU A 268 -20.59 19.27 -8.97
C LEU A 268 -22.07 18.98 -9.26
N LYS A 269 -22.35 18.02 -10.15
CA LYS A 269 -23.71 17.62 -10.53
C LYS A 269 -24.29 16.57 -9.58
N ASP A 270 -23.50 15.58 -9.20
CA ASP A 270 -23.84 14.55 -8.21
C ASP A 270 -23.04 14.77 -6.92
N ARG A 271 -23.31 15.89 -6.24
CA ARG A 271 -22.53 16.38 -5.09
C ARG A 271 -22.44 15.35 -3.96
N GLU A 272 -23.57 14.80 -3.56
CA GLU A 272 -23.68 13.86 -2.44
C GLU A 272 -23.21 12.46 -2.83
N GLY A 273 -23.56 12.00 -4.03
CA GLY A 273 -23.15 10.70 -4.56
C GLY A 273 -21.64 10.63 -4.79
N PHE A 274 -21.00 11.72 -5.24
CA PHE A 274 -19.57 11.71 -5.54
C PHE A 274 -18.67 11.56 -4.29
N LEU A 275 -19.11 12.08 -3.13
CA LEU A 275 -18.42 11.86 -1.86
C LEU A 275 -18.42 10.39 -1.44
N ASN A 276 -19.36 9.58 -1.93
CA ASN A 276 -19.37 8.15 -1.70
C ASN A 276 -18.12 7.51 -2.33
N PRO A 277 -17.29 6.78 -1.56
CA PRO A 277 -16.17 6.01 -2.09
C PRO A 277 -16.56 4.95 -3.14
N LEU A 278 -17.84 4.59 -3.19
CA LEU A 278 -18.40 3.67 -4.15
C LEU A 278 -18.87 4.32 -5.46
N HIS A 279 -18.76 5.64 -5.59
CA HIS A 279 -19.22 6.34 -6.79
C HIS A 279 -18.50 5.84 -8.05
N PRO A 280 -19.21 5.38 -9.10
CA PRO A 280 -18.60 4.74 -10.26
C PRO A 280 -17.56 5.60 -10.98
N VAL A 281 -17.88 6.89 -11.20
CA VAL A 281 -16.97 7.85 -11.86
C VAL A 281 -15.74 8.13 -10.99
N ARG A 282 -15.90 8.14 -9.65
CA ARG A 282 -14.78 8.36 -8.72
C ARG A 282 -13.83 7.16 -8.75
N GLN A 283 -14.36 5.94 -8.71
CA GLN A 283 -13.56 4.71 -8.76
C GLN A 283 -12.79 4.57 -10.07
N ILE A 284 -13.47 4.73 -11.20
CA ILE A 284 -12.82 4.57 -12.50
C ILE A 284 -11.76 5.64 -12.74
N SER A 285 -11.99 6.88 -12.28
CA SER A 285 -11.00 7.96 -12.38
C SER A 285 -9.73 7.61 -11.59
N ARG A 286 -9.86 7.09 -10.36
CA ARG A 286 -8.70 6.63 -9.57
C ARG A 286 -7.93 5.51 -10.29
N GLN A 287 -8.63 4.56 -10.90
CA GLN A 287 -8.01 3.48 -11.66
C GLN A 287 -7.30 3.98 -12.93
N ILE A 288 -7.89 4.93 -13.66
CA ILE A 288 -7.27 5.58 -14.82
C ILE A 288 -5.98 6.28 -14.40
N ILE A 289 -5.98 7.02 -13.29
CA ILE A 289 -4.77 7.68 -12.78
C ILE A 289 -3.70 6.66 -12.37
N ALA A 290 -4.09 5.59 -11.69
CA ALA A 290 -3.15 4.52 -11.32
C ALA A 290 -2.54 3.81 -12.55
N ALA A 291 -3.35 3.55 -13.58
CA ALA A 291 -2.89 2.95 -14.84
C ALA A 291 -1.97 3.90 -15.61
N THR A 292 -2.31 5.18 -15.66
CA THR A 292 -1.49 6.24 -16.27
C THR A 292 -0.12 6.35 -15.61
N ALA A 293 -0.02 6.16 -14.29
CA ALA A 293 1.26 6.16 -13.59
C ALA A 293 2.20 5.01 -14.03
N GLN A 294 1.67 4.00 -14.74
CA GLN A 294 2.46 2.89 -15.32
C GLN A 294 2.75 3.09 -16.81
N TRP A 295 2.43 4.25 -17.39
CA TRP A 295 2.55 4.51 -18.83
C TRP A 295 3.89 4.09 -19.44
N GLU A 296 5.01 4.54 -18.87
CA GLU A 296 6.36 4.25 -19.36
C GLU A 296 6.74 2.77 -19.36
N HIS A 297 6.07 1.96 -18.54
CA HIS A 297 6.39 0.54 -18.37
C HIS A 297 5.57 -0.35 -19.30
N ALA A 298 4.55 0.20 -19.96
CA ALA A 298 3.72 -0.55 -20.89
C ALA A 298 4.32 -0.55 -22.29
N ASP A 299 4.07 -1.61 -23.03
CA ASP A 299 4.41 -1.71 -24.45
C ASP A 299 3.59 -0.72 -25.30
N PRO A 300 4.09 -0.35 -26.51
CA PRO A 300 3.43 0.64 -27.37
C PRO A 300 1.98 0.31 -27.74
N ASP A 301 1.65 -0.97 -27.93
CA ASP A 301 0.31 -1.40 -28.30
C ASP A 301 -0.66 -1.17 -27.14
N SER A 302 -0.28 -1.59 -25.92
CA SER A 302 -1.04 -1.33 -24.69
C SER A 302 -1.24 0.17 -24.44
N GLN A 303 -0.20 0.99 -24.67
CA GLN A 303 -0.28 2.45 -24.55
C GLN A 303 -1.31 3.04 -25.53
N GLN A 304 -1.27 2.63 -26.81
CA GLN A 304 -2.20 3.10 -27.83
C GLN A 304 -3.65 2.68 -27.53
N GLN A 305 -3.86 1.43 -27.12
CA GLN A 305 -5.18 0.92 -26.75
C GLN A 305 -5.76 1.68 -25.55
N PHE A 306 -4.97 1.89 -24.50
CA PHE A 306 -5.38 2.65 -23.33
C PHE A 306 -5.72 4.10 -23.68
N ALA A 307 -4.85 4.78 -24.45
CA ALA A 307 -5.09 6.18 -24.85
C ALA A 307 -6.37 6.32 -25.69
N THR A 308 -6.62 5.38 -26.60
CA THR A 308 -7.84 5.36 -27.43
C THR A 308 -9.08 5.14 -26.57
N ALA A 309 -9.05 4.13 -25.68
CA ALA A 309 -10.14 3.84 -24.77
C ALA A 309 -10.43 5.02 -23.82
N LEU A 310 -9.39 5.71 -23.35
CA LEU A 310 -9.53 6.88 -22.48
C LEU A 310 -10.18 8.05 -23.21
N LYS A 311 -9.78 8.34 -24.46
CA LYS A 311 -10.42 9.37 -25.29
C LYS A 311 -11.90 9.07 -25.52
N LEU A 312 -12.24 7.82 -25.83
CA LEU A 312 -13.63 7.37 -26.00
C LEU A 312 -14.43 7.52 -24.70
N PHE A 313 -13.86 7.07 -23.58
CA PHE A 313 -14.49 7.18 -22.27
C PHE A 313 -14.78 8.64 -21.89
N CYS A 314 -13.84 9.57 -22.11
CA CYS A 314 -14.07 10.99 -21.83
C CYS A 314 -15.25 11.54 -22.65
N GLY A 315 -15.34 11.18 -23.94
CA GLY A 315 -16.47 11.60 -24.78
C GLY A 315 -17.81 11.01 -24.32
N GLN A 316 -17.83 9.74 -23.93
CA GLN A 316 -19.03 9.08 -23.42
C GLN A 316 -19.47 9.65 -22.06
N LEU A 317 -18.53 9.98 -21.19
CA LEU A 317 -18.80 10.58 -19.88
C LEU A 317 -19.39 11.99 -20.02
N GLU A 318 -18.91 12.78 -20.99
CA GLU A 318 -19.49 14.10 -21.31
C GLU A 318 -20.92 14.00 -21.84
N GLN A 319 -21.20 13.03 -22.71
CA GLN A 319 -22.51 12.86 -23.35
C GLN A 319 -23.58 12.29 -22.41
N ASN A 320 -23.18 11.39 -21.50
CA ASN A 320 -24.10 10.65 -20.64
C ASN A 320 -24.07 11.12 -19.17
N MET A 321 -23.69 12.37 -18.94
CA MET A 321 -23.56 12.95 -17.59
C MET A 321 -24.90 13.02 -16.83
N ASP A 322 -26.04 12.82 -17.50
CA ASP A 322 -27.40 12.80 -16.90
C ASP A 322 -27.93 11.39 -16.61
N ALA A 323 -27.28 10.34 -17.14
CA ALA A 323 -27.79 8.97 -17.09
C ALA A 323 -26.72 8.03 -16.53
N HIS A 324 -26.66 7.91 -15.20
CA HIS A 324 -25.70 7.03 -14.52
C HIS A 324 -25.75 5.57 -15.03
N ASP A 325 -26.93 5.06 -15.36
CA ASP A 325 -27.10 3.70 -15.91
C ASP A 325 -26.42 3.53 -17.29
N ALA A 326 -26.34 4.60 -18.09
CA ALA A 326 -25.70 4.58 -19.40
C ALA A 326 -24.15 4.56 -19.31
N LEU A 327 -23.57 4.79 -18.13
CA LEU A 327 -22.13 4.80 -17.93
C LEU A 327 -21.54 3.42 -17.60
N ALA A 328 -22.37 2.41 -17.30
CA ALA A 328 -21.89 1.10 -16.88
C ALA A 328 -20.99 0.41 -17.93
N GLU A 329 -21.40 0.43 -19.20
CA GLU A 329 -20.64 -0.15 -20.31
C GLU A 329 -19.35 0.64 -20.61
N PRO A 330 -19.39 1.99 -20.77
CA PRO A 330 -18.18 2.79 -20.91
C PRO A 330 -17.15 2.58 -19.79
N ILE A 331 -17.61 2.53 -18.54
CA ILE A 331 -16.75 2.29 -17.36
C ILE A 331 -16.10 0.91 -17.45
N SER A 332 -16.87 -0.14 -17.76
CA SER A 332 -16.35 -1.50 -17.92
C SER A 332 -15.31 -1.60 -19.05
N GLY A 333 -15.54 -0.87 -20.15
CA GLY A 333 -14.62 -0.80 -21.28
C GLY A 333 -13.23 -0.26 -20.89
N ILE A 334 -13.18 0.92 -20.27
CA ILE A 334 -11.90 1.53 -19.86
C ILE A 334 -11.24 0.80 -18.68
N ASP A 335 -12.04 0.25 -17.75
CA ASP A 335 -11.54 -0.54 -16.61
C ASP A 335 -10.73 -1.76 -17.07
N ARG A 336 -11.17 -2.44 -18.13
CA ARG A 336 -10.42 -3.57 -18.71
C ARG A 336 -8.99 -3.17 -19.10
N HIS A 337 -8.83 -2.02 -19.77
CA HIS A 337 -7.52 -1.51 -20.17
C HIS A 337 -6.70 -1.05 -18.95
N CYS A 338 -7.33 -0.41 -17.96
CA CYS A 338 -6.67 -0.05 -16.71
C CYS A 338 -6.11 -1.28 -15.99
N ARG A 339 -6.92 -2.34 -15.84
CA ARG A 339 -6.53 -3.60 -15.22
C ARG A 339 -5.39 -4.28 -15.96
N HIS A 340 -5.42 -4.27 -17.29
CA HIS A 340 -4.36 -4.83 -18.12
C HIS A 340 -3.01 -4.13 -17.87
N MET A 341 -2.99 -2.79 -17.95
CA MET A 341 -1.81 -1.96 -17.66
C MET A 341 -1.23 -2.24 -16.27
N LEU A 342 -2.10 -2.27 -15.26
CA LEU A 342 -1.71 -2.53 -13.87
C LEU A 342 -1.18 -3.97 -13.68
N GLN A 343 -1.74 -4.95 -14.40
CA GLN A 343 -1.29 -6.34 -14.33
C GLN A 343 0.10 -6.53 -14.94
N LEU A 344 0.37 -5.93 -16.11
CA LEU A 344 1.69 -5.97 -16.75
C LEU A 344 2.76 -5.37 -15.82
N ALA A 345 2.50 -4.17 -15.31
CA ALA A 345 3.41 -3.52 -14.37
C ALA A 345 3.69 -4.35 -13.10
N ARG A 346 2.68 -5.09 -12.60
CA ARG A 346 2.85 -6.01 -11.46
C ARG A 346 3.79 -7.18 -11.80
N LEU A 347 3.65 -7.76 -12.99
CA LEU A 347 4.50 -8.88 -13.44
C LEU A 347 5.96 -8.44 -13.60
N ASP A 348 6.20 -7.27 -14.20
CA ASP A 348 7.55 -6.74 -14.39
C ASP A 348 8.22 -6.39 -13.06
N ARG A 349 7.49 -5.73 -12.15
CA ARG A 349 8.00 -5.48 -10.79
C ARG A 349 8.32 -6.79 -10.06
N ARG A 350 7.53 -7.84 -10.25
CA ARG A 350 7.79 -9.16 -9.65
C ARG A 350 9.07 -9.77 -10.22
N ARG A 351 9.28 -9.70 -11.53
CA ARG A 351 10.51 -10.16 -12.20
C ARG A 351 11.74 -9.38 -11.71
N LEU A 352 11.67 -8.06 -11.67
CA LEU A 352 12.75 -7.20 -11.17
C LEU A 352 13.11 -7.52 -9.71
N ARG A 353 12.11 -7.74 -8.85
CA ARG A 353 12.34 -8.15 -7.46
C ARG A 353 12.93 -9.53 -7.33
N GLN A 354 12.50 -10.50 -8.13
CA GLN A 354 13.08 -11.84 -8.13
C GLN A 354 14.56 -11.79 -8.55
N GLN A 355 14.89 -10.99 -9.56
CA GLN A 355 16.29 -10.75 -9.96
C GLN A 355 17.09 -10.05 -8.86
N ALA A 356 16.52 -9.03 -8.20
CA ALA A 356 17.19 -8.31 -7.12
C ALA A 356 17.39 -9.19 -5.86
N SER A 357 16.38 -9.98 -5.47
CA SER A 357 16.45 -10.93 -4.35
C SER A 357 17.47 -12.05 -4.64
N GLY A 358 17.50 -12.57 -5.87
CA GLY A 358 18.51 -13.54 -6.30
C GLY A 358 19.94 -12.98 -6.18
N LYS A 359 20.16 -11.74 -6.63
CA LYS A 359 21.47 -11.06 -6.50
C LYS A 359 21.86 -10.85 -5.04
N ARG A 360 20.92 -10.43 -4.18
CA ARG A 360 21.16 -10.26 -2.74
C ARG A 360 21.53 -11.58 -2.07
N ARG A 361 20.75 -12.63 -2.31
CA ARG A 361 21.02 -13.97 -1.76
C ARG A 361 22.42 -14.48 -2.12
N VAL A 362 22.87 -14.30 -3.37
CA VAL A 362 24.21 -14.70 -3.79
C VAL A 362 25.29 -13.86 -3.11
N ALA A 363 25.07 -12.56 -2.94
CA ALA A 363 26.01 -11.68 -2.23
C ALA A 363 26.12 -12.03 -0.73
N ASP A 364 25.01 -12.39 -0.10
CA ASP A 364 24.97 -12.79 1.31
C ASP A 364 25.73 -14.11 1.52
N LEU A 365 25.44 -15.11 0.69
CA LEU A 365 26.18 -16.38 0.71
C LEU A 365 27.67 -16.20 0.43
N ARG A 366 28.04 -15.26 -0.45
CA ARG A 366 29.46 -14.95 -0.71
C ARG A 366 30.14 -14.42 0.54
N ARG A 367 29.48 -13.54 1.30
CA ARG A 367 30.00 -13.03 2.57
C ARG A 367 30.15 -14.13 3.61
N GLU A 368 29.20 -15.06 3.69
CA GLU A 368 29.31 -16.21 4.59
C GLU A 368 30.47 -17.14 4.20
N VAL A 369 30.66 -17.43 2.91
CA VAL A 369 31.80 -18.22 2.43
C VAL A 369 33.13 -17.53 2.73
N HIS A 370 33.22 -16.21 2.51
CA HIS A 370 34.42 -15.44 2.86
C HIS A 370 34.71 -15.54 4.36
N ALA A 371 33.70 -15.36 5.23
CA ALA A 371 33.89 -15.48 6.67
C ALA A 371 34.40 -16.88 7.10
N ILE A 372 33.95 -17.95 6.44
CA ILE A 372 34.45 -19.31 6.68
C ILE A 372 35.92 -19.45 6.25
N ILE A 373 36.29 -18.83 5.13
CA ILE A 373 37.67 -18.83 4.65
C ILE A 373 38.55 -18.01 5.60
N ASP A 374 38.12 -16.80 5.99
CA ASP A 374 38.81 -15.93 6.94
C ASP A 374 39.08 -16.66 8.26
N ASP A 375 38.09 -17.36 8.82
CA ASP A 375 38.26 -18.17 10.03
C ASP A 375 39.37 -19.23 9.89
N LYS A 376 39.47 -19.87 8.72
CA LYS A 376 40.52 -20.85 8.41
C LYS A 376 41.89 -20.23 8.18
N THR A 377 41.96 -18.96 7.78
CA THR A 377 43.21 -18.25 7.44
C THR A 377 43.72 -17.31 8.53
N GLN A 378 42.93 -17.05 9.60
CA GLN A 378 43.21 -16.13 10.71
C GLN A 378 44.62 -16.22 11.32
N HIS A 379 45.25 -17.40 11.29
CA HIS A 379 46.57 -17.65 11.90
C HIS A 379 47.67 -17.99 10.90
N ALA A 380 47.43 -17.78 9.59
CA ALA A 380 48.38 -18.11 8.54
C ALA A 380 48.77 -16.88 7.72
N SER A 381 50.07 -16.59 7.62
CA SER A 381 50.58 -15.64 6.63
C SER A 381 50.62 -16.32 5.26
N LEU A 382 49.64 -16.02 4.40
CA LEU A 382 49.49 -16.65 3.10
C LEU A 382 50.18 -15.86 1.98
N PRO A 383 50.79 -16.53 0.99
CA PRO A 383 51.18 -15.88 -0.26
C PRO A 383 49.96 -15.28 -0.97
N ALA A 384 50.14 -14.13 -1.64
CA ALA A 384 49.06 -13.41 -2.30
C ALA A 384 48.29 -14.27 -3.31
N SER A 385 48.95 -15.22 -3.97
CA SER A 385 48.30 -16.14 -4.90
C SER A 385 47.34 -17.13 -4.25
N ILE A 386 47.68 -17.65 -3.07
CA ILE A 386 46.78 -18.52 -2.30
C ILE A 386 45.59 -17.71 -1.81
N ASP A 387 45.82 -16.48 -1.34
CA ASP A 387 44.75 -15.61 -0.88
C ASP A 387 43.77 -15.24 -2.01
N ASN A 388 44.28 -14.87 -3.18
CA ASN A 388 43.48 -14.61 -4.38
C ASN A 388 42.72 -15.85 -4.85
N MET A 389 43.34 -17.03 -4.77
CA MET A 389 42.70 -18.29 -5.11
C MET A 389 41.52 -18.60 -4.17
N LEU A 390 41.70 -18.41 -2.86
CA LEU A 390 40.68 -18.65 -1.84
C LEU A 390 39.49 -17.70 -2.00
N HIS A 391 39.76 -16.40 -2.06
CA HIS A 391 38.73 -15.35 -2.14
C HIS A 391 38.08 -15.18 -3.52
N GLY A 392 38.66 -15.80 -4.57
CA GLY A 392 38.11 -15.76 -5.92
C GLY A 392 37.53 -17.12 -6.38
N PRO A 393 38.31 -17.96 -7.05
CA PRO A 393 37.81 -19.20 -7.64
C PRO A 393 37.30 -20.23 -6.63
N LEU A 394 37.98 -20.44 -5.50
CA LEU A 394 37.53 -21.39 -4.46
C LEU A 394 36.22 -20.95 -3.81
N THR A 395 36.06 -19.65 -3.53
CA THR A 395 34.78 -19.08 -3.12
C THR A 395 33.67 -19.37 -4.14
N SER A 396 33.97 -19.27 -5.43
CA SER A 396 33.00 -19.54 -6.50
C SER A 396 32.60 -21.03 -6.58
N ILE A 397 33.55 -21.95 -6.35
CA ILE A 397 33.30 -23.39 -6.23
C ILE A 397 32.40 -23.70 -5.03
N LEU A 398 32.70 -23.09 -3.87
CA LEU A 398 31.91 -23.25 -2.64
C LEU A 398 30.49 -22.71 -2.82
N LEU A 399 30.33 -21.53 -3.44
CA LEU A 399 29.02 -20.95 -3.77
C LEU A 399 28.20 -21.86 -4.69
N TYR A 400 28.82 -22.44 -5.73
CA TYR A 400 28.17 -23.38 -6.62
C TYR A 400 27.57 -24.57 -5.85
N HIS A 401 28.36 -25.19 -4.98
CA HIS A 401 27.89 -26.35 -4.22
C HIS A 401 26.87 -25.97 -3.15
N TRP A 402 27.01 -24.82 -2.51
CA TRP A 402 26.02 -24.33 -1.54
C TRP A 402 24.67 -24.07 -2.20
N LEU A 403 24.66 -23.35 -3.33
CA LEU A 403 23.42 -23.03 -4.05
C LEU A 403 22.71 -24.27 -4.59
N ARG A 404 23.47 -25.28 -5.03
CA ARG A 404 22.92 -26.47 -5.69
C ARG A 404 22.58 -27.63 -4.74
N HIS A 405 23.34 -27.80 -3.66
CA HIS A 405 23.22 -28.95 -2.76
C HIS A 405 22.98 -28.58 -1.30
N GLY A 406 23.08 -27.30 -0.94
CA GLY A 406 22.96 -26.82 0.44
C GLY A 406 24.27 -26.86 1.23
N SER A 407 24.32 -26.11 2.34
CA SER A 407 25.50 -25.94 3.20
C SER A 407 25.97 -27.24 3.86
N ASN A 408 25.04 -28.12 4.24
CA ASN A 408 25.36 -29.39 4.91
C ASN A 408 25.64 -30.56 3.95
N SER A 409 25.76 -30.28 2.66
CA SER A 409 25.97 -31.32 1.65
C SER A 409 27.36 -31.95 1.76
N GLY A 410 27.46 -33.23 1.38
CA GLY A 410 28.76 -33.90 1.26
C GLY A 410 29.69 -33.21 0.26
N ALA A 411 29.14 -32.59 -0.79
CA ALA A 411 29.91 -31.82 -1.76
C ALA A 411 30.50 -30.55 -1.13
N MET A 412 29.73 -29.81 -0.31
CA MET A 412 30.23 -28.65 0.41
C MET A 412 31.34 -29.03 1.38
N ARG A 413 31.15 -30.08 2.18
CA ARG A 413 32.16 -30.57 3.13
C ARG A 413 33.47 -30.98 2.44
N ARG A 414 33.39 -31.66 1.29
CA ARG A 414 34.60 -32.06 0.53
C ARG A 414 35.38 -30.85 -0.02
N ASN A 415 34.70 -29.79 -0.44
CA ASN A 415 35.36 -28.59 -0.96
C ASN A 415 35.90 -27.69 0.16
N LEU A 416 35.24 -27.65 1.33
CA LEU A 416 35.81 -27.03 2.53
C LEU A 416 37.06 -27.80 3.01
N GLN A 417 37.02 -29.13 2.95
CA GLN A 417 38.20 -29.96 3.23
C GLN A 417 39.34 -29.69 2.23
N LEU A 418 39.03 -29.44 0.95
CA LEU A 418 40.05 -29.05 -0.03
C LEU A 418 40.76 -27.74 0.37
N VAL A 419 40.02 -26.76 0.92
CA VAL A 419 40.64 -25.53 1.47
C VAL A 419 41.61 -25.88 2.61
N ASP A 420 41.20 -26.72 3.55
CA ASP A 420 42.05 -27.15 4.67
C ASP A 420 43.29 -27.92 4.19
N ASP A 421 43.11 -28.81 3.21
CA ASP A 421 44.17 -29.59 2.61
C ASP A 421 45.20 -28.70 1.90
N ILE A 422 44.74 -27.68 1.16
CA ILE A 422 45.61 -26.68 0.49
C ILE A 422 46.41 -25.89 1.53
N LEU A 423 45.74 -25.37 2.57
CA LEU A 423 46.38 -24.58 3.62
C LEU A 423 47.43 -25.39 4.40
N TRP A 424 47.20 -26.69 4.59
CA TRP A 424 48.16 -27.60 5.22
C TRP A 424 49.30 -28.00 4.25
N TYR A 425 49.00 -28.21 2.97
CA TYR A 425 49.94 -28.66 1.95
C TYR A 425 51.08 -27.65 1.69
N ILE A 426 50.77 -26.36 1.73
CA ILE A 426 51.74 -25.27 1.51
C ILE A 426 52.62 -24.96 2.73
N LYS A 427 52.37 -25.59 3.89
CA LYS A 427 53.17 -25.37 5.10
C LYS A 427 54.48 -26.20 5.08
N PRO A 428 55.59 -25.67 5.63
CA PRO A 428 56.77 -26.48 5.94
C PRO A 428 56.44 -27.51 7.03
N HIS A 429 56.96 -28.73 6.89
CA HIS A 429 56.74 -29.84 7.82
C HIS A 429 58.08 -30.42 8.28
N HIS A 430 58.17 -30.86 9.53
CA HIS A 430 59.44 -31.31 10.11
C HIS A 430 59.54 -32.83 10.21
N GLN A 431 58.40 -33.52 10.35
CA GLN A 431 58.38 -34.97 10.51
C GLN A 431 58.38 -35.65 9.14
N TRP A 432 59.16 -36.73 9.00
CA TRP A 432 59.21 -37.50 7.75
C TRP A 432 57.83 -38.02 7.32
N GLN A 433 56.98 -38.40 8.29
CA GLN A 433 55.62 -38.87 8.03
C GLN A 433 54.74 -37.77 7.39
N GLU A 434 54.87 -36.52 7.86
CA GLU A 434 54.14 -35.37 7.32
C GLU A 434 54.63 -35.00 5.92
N LEU A 435 55.96 -35.04 5.69
CA LEU A 435 56.54 -34.80 4.37
C LEU A 435 56.08 -35.83 3.33
N ARG A 436 55.99 -37.10 3.73
CA ARG A 436 55.45 -38.18 2.89
C ARG A 436 53.97 -37.96 2.61
N ARG A 437 53.16 -37.68 3.64
CA ARG A 437 51.74 -37.35 3.48
C ARG A 437 51.51 -36.20 2.52
N ALA A 438 52.28 -35.12 2.64
CA ALA A 438 52.16 -33.98 1.74
C ALA A 438 52.48 -34.35 0.28
N LYS A 439 53.51 -35.18 0.05
CA LYS A 439 53.81 -35.69 -1.30
C LYS A 439 52.66 -36.52 -1.87
N ASP A 440 52.09 -37.40 -1.05
CA ASP A 440 51.00 -38.31 -1.48
C ASP A 440 49.68 -37.54 -1.76
N MET A 441 49.47 -36.40 -1.10
CA MET A 441 48.27 -35.57 -1.28
C MET A 441 48.29 -34.69 -2.54
N ALA A 442 49.45 -34.46 -3.18
CA ALA A 442 49.61 -33.52 -4.29
C ALA A 442 48.63 -33.78 -5.44
N VAL A 443 48.64 -35.01 -5.98
CA VAL A 443 47.78 -35.42 -7.11
C VAL A 443 46.30 -35.23 -6.77
N SER A 444 45.91 -35.55 -5.53
CA SER A 444 44.51 -35.43 -5.09
C SER A 444 44.06 -33.98 -4.96
N ILE A 445 44.92 -33.08 -4.50
CA ILE A 445 44.60 -31.65 -4.39
C ILE A 445 44.47 -31.02 -5.78
N GLU A 446 45.45 -31.28 -6.66
CA GLU A 446 45.46 -30.75 -8.03
C GLU A 446 44.22 -31.22 -8.81
N GLN A 447 43.88 -32.52 -8.74
CA GLN A 447 42.69 -33.06 -9.40
C GLN A 447 41.40 -32.43 -8.87
N ARG A 448 41.22 -32.36 -7.54
CA ARG A 448 40.00 -31.78 -6.94
C ARG A 448 39.86 -30.30 -7.26
N LEU A 449 40.95 -29.55 -7.27
CA LEU A 449 40.96 -28.14 -7.63
C LEU A 449 40.61 -27.95 -9.11
N HIS A 450 41.22 -28.74 -10.00
CA HIS A 450 40.94 -28.70 -11.43
C HIS A 450 39.46 -28.99 -11.73
N GLU A 451 38.92 -30.08 -11.20
CA GLU A 451 37.51 -30.43 -11.38
C GLU A 451 36.56 -29.35 -10.81
N GLY A 452 36.95 -28.67 -9.73
CA GLY A 452 36.20 -27.56 -9.17
C GLY A 452 36.18 -26.35 -10.12
N LEU A 453 37.34 -26.00 -10.66
CA LEU A 453 37.50 -24.89 -11.61
C LEU A 453 36.73 -25.13 -12.91
N GLU A 454 36.74 -26.37 -13.43
CA GLU A 454 35.92 -26.76 -14.58
C GLU A 454 34.42 -26.60 -14.30
N ARG A 455 33.94 -27.00 -13.12
CA ARG A 455 32.51 -26.91 -12.75
C ARG A 455 31.96 -25.49 -12.74
N ILE A 456 32.80 -24.49 -12.52
CA ILE A 456 32.42 -23.08 -12.54
C ILE A 456 32.74 -22.39 -13.89
N ASN A 457 33.12 -23.16 -14.91
CA ASN A 457 33.59 -22.66 -16.21
C ASN A 457 34.73 -21.64 -16.08
N TYR A 458 35.69 -21.89 -15.19
CA TYR A 458 36.87 -21.06 -15.06
C TYR A 458 37.76 -21.19 -16.29
N ASN A 459 38.54 -20.14 -16.61
CA ASN A 459 39.42 -20.16 -17.78
C ASN A 459 40.48 -21.28 -17.63
N PRO A 460 40.63 -22.20 -18.61
CA PRO A 460 41.53 -23.36 -18.51
C PRO A 460 43.01 -22.96 -18.41
N THR A 461 43.44 -21.90 -19.11
CA THR A 461 44.83 -21.42 -19.03
C THR A 461 45.15 -20.82 -17.66
N ALA A 462 44.20 -20.06 -17.09
CA ALA A 462 44.34 -19.52 -15.73
C ALA A 462 44.24 -20.61 -14.66
N ALA A 463 43.44 -21.66 -14.88
CA ALA A 463 43.36 -22.82 -14.00
C ALA A 463 44.70 -23.57 -13.93
N GLN A 464 45.35 -23.79 -15.08
CA GLN A 464 46.65 -24.46 -15.13
C GLN A 464 47.73 -23.64 -14.41
N ALA A 465 47.80 -22.32 -14.67
CA ALA A 465 48.76 -21.44 -14.01
C ALA A 465 48.61 -21.45 -12.48
N MET A 466 47.38 -21.52 -11.97
CA MET A 466 47.09 -21.61 -10.54
C MET A 466 47.56 -22.93 -9.93
N ILE A 467 47.37 -24.04 -10.64
CA ILE A 467 47.87 -25.37 -10.23
C ILE A 467 49.40 -25.39 -10.21
N ASP A 468 50.03 -24.84 -11.25
CA ASP A 468 51.50 -24.75 -11.34
C ASP A 468 52.08 -23.91 -10.19
N GLU A 469 51.41 -22.81 -9.83
CA GLU A 469 51.83 -21.96 -8.72
C GLU A 469 51.69 -22.67 -7.36
N LEU A 470 50.61 -23.41 -7.14
CA LEU A 470 50.44 -24.25 -5.94
C LEU A 470 51.56 -25.30 -5.84
N HIS A 471 51.98 -25.86 -6.97
CA HIS A 471 53.10 -26.79 -7.05
C HIS A 471 54.43 -26.11 -6.66
N GLN A 472 54.71 -24.91 -7.17
CA GLN A 472 55.91 -24.15 -6.81
C GLN A 472 55.98 -23.82 -5.31
N LEU A 473 54.84 -23.42 -4.73
CA LEU A 473 54.76 -23.16 -3.29
C LEU A 473 55.07 -24.41 -2.46
N ARG A 474 54.68 -25.61 -2.92
CA ARG A 474 55.04 -26.86 -2.25
C ARG A 474 56.54 -27.15 -2.32
N ILE A 475 57.18 -26.90 -3.46
CA ILE A 475 58.63 -27.05 -3.62
C ILE A 475 59.36 -26.14 -2.63
N ALA A 476 58.93 -24.88 -2.52
CA ALA A 476 59.46 -23.91 -1.58
C ALA A 476 59.26 -24.33 -0.11
N ALA A 477 58.07 -24.82 0.26
CA ALA A 477 57.82 -25.33 1.61
C ALA A 477 58.72 -26.55 1.94
N SER A 478 58.96 -27.41 0.95
CA SER A 478 59.82 -28.60 1.11
C SER A 478 61.31 -28.26 1.22
N SER A 479 61.77 -27.17 0.61
CA SER A 479 63.15 -26.69 0.76
C SER A 479 63.37 -26.03 2.13
N GLN A 480 62.42 -25.23 2.61
CA GLN A 480 62.43 -24.65 3.96
C GLN A 480 62.42 -25.73 5.05
N SER A 481 61.63 -26.78 4.86
CA SER A 481 61.59 -27.95 5.74
C SER A 481 62.98 -28.58 5.92
N ARG A 482 63.73 -28.76 4.81
CA ARG A 482 65.10 -29.31 4.83
C ARG A 482 66.09 -28.41 5.57
N LEU A 483 66.00 -27.09 5.38
CA LEU A 483 66.87 -26.12 6.06
C LEU A 483 66.62 -26.08 7.57
N LEU A 484 65.37 -26.26 8.00
CA LEU A 484 65.01 -26.29 9.41
C LEU A 484 65.42 -27.61 10.08
N SER A 485 65.31 -28.74 9.37
CA SER A 485 65.81 -30.04 9.85
C SER A 485 67.34 -30.09 10.00
N GLN A 486 68.09 -29.26 9.25
CA GLN A 486 69.56 -29.15 9.37
C GLN A 486 70.03 -28.22 10.50
N ARG A 487 69.13 -27.38 11.07
CA ARG A 487 69.44 -26.42 12.14
C ARG A 487 69.15 -26.92 13.56
N SER A 488 68.66 -28.15 13.72
CA SER A 488 68.41 -28.74 15.04
C SER A 488 69.42 -29.84 15.37
N PRO A 489 70.61 -29.52 15.92
CA PRO A 489 71.42 -30.49 16.63
C PRO A 489 71.08 -30.40 18.12
N TYR A 490 70.33 -31.40 18.61
CA TYR A 490 70.01 -31.66 20.03
C TYR A 490 69.09 -30.66 20.75
#